data_AF-A0A3T1ARL2-F1
#
_entry.id   AF-A0A3T1ARL2-F1
#
_cell.length_a   1.000
_cell.length_b   1.000
_cell.length_c   1.000
_cell.angle_alpha   90.00
_cell.angle_beta   90.00
_cell.angle_gamma   90.00
#
_symmetry.space_group_name_H-M   'P 1'
#
loop_
_entity.id
_entity.type
_entity.pdbx_description
1 polymer ?
#
loop_
_entity_poly.entity_id
_entity_poly.type
_entity_poly.pdbx_seq_one_letter_code
_entity_poly.pdbx_strand_id
1 'polypeptide(L)' 'MLFRVIRVHDWPTYEGWVWLDGYELNSAGDAVERRSIFVQVNGLRPVGKAPDPRARNGRQPAGRPGVMPSRPVRANR' A
#
# COMPACT_ATOMS: atom_id res chain seq x y z
N MET A 1 15.75 13.04 4.36
CA MET A 1 15.56 11.59 4.54
C MET A 1 14.08 11.27 4.44
N LEU A 2 13.70 10.24 3.68
CA LEU A 2 12.32 9.78 3.58
C LEU A 2 12.23 8.36 4.16
N PHE A 3 11.15 8.09 4.87
CA PHE A 3 10.93 6.81 5.52
C PHE A 3 9.54 6.27 5.18
N ARG A 4 9.49 5.09 4.58
CA ARG A 4 8.25 4.41 4.26
C ARG A 4 7.90 3.41 5.34
N VAL A 5 6.89 3.73 6.13
CA VAL A 5 6.38 2.86 7.20
C VAL A 5 5.72 1.61 6.60
N ILE A 6 6.07 0.45 7.15
CA ILE A 6 5.41 -0.84 6.85
C ILE A 6 4.72 -1.43 8.07
N ARG A 7 5.18 -1.07 9.28
CA ARG A 7 4.59 -1.50 10.54
C ARG A 7 4.72 -0.40 11.58
N VAL A 8 3.65 -0.24 12.35
CA VAL A 8 3.64 0.56 13.58
C VAL A 8 3.52 -0.44 14.73
N HIS A 9 4.34 -0.29 15.76
CA HIS A 9 4.26 -1.11 16.97
C HIS A 9 3.57 -0.33 18.09
N ASP A 10 2.67 -1.00 18.79
CA ASP A 10 1.89 -0.45 19.90
C ASP A 10 2.64 -0.54 21.24
N TRP A 11 3.96 -0.33 21.23
CA TRP A 11 4.82 -0.37 22.43
C TRP A 11 5.22 1.06 22.85
N PRO A 12 4.31 1.88 23.39
CA PRO A 12 4.65 3.22 23.84
C PRO A 12 5.47 3.13 25.13
N THR A 13 6.74 3.53 25.07
CA THR A 13 7.55 3.76 26.27
C THR A 13 7.27 5.14 26.89
N TYR A 14 6.97 6.12 26.04
CA TYR A 14 6.66 7.50 26.42
C TYR A 14 5.48 8.01 25.60
N GLU A 15 4.68 8.91 26.18
CA GLU A 15 3.51 9.48 25.51
C GLU A 15 3.89 10.18 24.20
N GLY A 16 3.18 9.87 23.12
CA GLY A 16 3.42 10.44 21.80
C GLY A 16 4.65 9.88 21.07
N TRP A 17 5.35 8.90 21.65
CA TRP A 17 6.43 8.17 20.98
C TRP A 17 5.96 6.82 20.47
N VAL A 18 6.51 6.40 19.34
CA VAL A 18 6.13 5.16 18.67
C VAL A 18 7.34 4.50 18.02
N TRP A 19 7.31 3.17 17.99
CA TRP A 19 8.24 2.36 17.22
C TRP A 19 7.69 2.13 15.81
N LEU A 20 8.49 2.48 14.80
CA LEU A 20 8.17 2.29 13.38
C LEU A 20 9.18 1.37 12.72
N ASP A 21 8.68 0.38 12.00
CA ASP A 21 9.49 -0.36 11.03
C ASP A 21 9.16 0.13 9.62
N GLY A 22 10.20 0.22 8.80
CA GLY A 22 10.05 0.75 7.46
C GLY A 22 11.34 0.72 6.66
N TYR A 23 11.26 1.33 5.49
CA TYR A 23 12.39 1.47 4.58
C TYR A 23 12.85 2.92 4.50
N GLU A 24 14.15 3.15 4.57
CA GLU A 24 14.74 4.40 4.13
C GLU A 24 14.70 4.47 2.60
N LEU A 25 14.27 5.60 2.07
CA LEU A 25 14.21 5.83 0.63
C LEU A 25 15.38 6.71 0.16
N ASN A 26 15.97 6.35 -0.98
CA ASN A 26 16.91 7.22 -1.69
C ASN A 26 16.17 8.39 -2.38
N SER A 27 16.92 9.27 -3.04
CA SER A 27 16.37 10.40 -3.81
C SER A 27 15.47 9.98 -4.98
N ALA A 28 15.58 8.75 -5.47
CA ALA A 28 14.72 8.18 -6.52
C ALA A 28 13.42 7.57 -5.94
N GLY A 29 13.32 7.41 -4.62
CA GLY A 29 12.18 6.80 -3.95
C GLY A 29 12.28 5.28 -3.75
N ASP A 30 13.42 4.68 -4.08
CA ASP A 30 13.65 3.25 -3.87
C ASP A 30 14.02 2.94 -2.43
N ALA A 31 13.54 1.81 -1.93
CA ALA A 31 13.88 1.29 -0.61
C ALA A 31 15.33 0.81 -0.59
N VAL A 32 16.19 1.47 0.18
CA VAL A 32 17.61 1.13 0.30
C VAL A 32 17.85 0.19 1.46
N GLU A 33 17.29 0.52 2.63
CA GLU A 33 17.57 -0.19 3.87
C GLU A 33 16.31 -0.31 4.72
N ARG A 34 16.15 -1.44 5.42
CA ARG A 34 15.08 -1.63 6.41
C ARG A 34 15.58 -1.21 7.78
N ARG A 35 14.84 -0.32 8.45
CA ARG A 35 15.18 0.20 9.78
C ARG A 35 13.99 0.18 10.72
N SER A 36 14.30 0.07 12.01
CA SER A 36 13.39 0.25 13.14
C SER A 36 13.79 1.53 13.86
N ILE A 37 12.85 2.48 14.00
CA ILE A 37 13.12 3.79 14.60
C ILE A 37 12.11 4.09 15.71
N PHE A 38 12.58 4.75 16.77
CA PHE A 38 11.74 5.25 17.85
C PHE A 38 11.62 6.77 17.71
N VAL A 39 10.41 7.25 17.42
CA VAL A 39 10.19 8.66 17.03
C VAL A 39 8.97 9.24 17.70
N GLN A 40 8.96 10.56 17.86
CA GLN A 40 7.80 11.31 18.33
C GLN A 40 6.85 11.62 17.16
N VAL A 41 5.59 11.22 17.29
CA VAL A 41 4.57 11.33 16.23
C VAL A 41 4.38 12.77 15.77
N ASN A 42 4.40 13.73 16.69
CA ASN A 42 4.23 15.17 16.40
C ASN A 42 5.36 15.76 15.54
N GLY A 43 6.52 15.11 15.47
CA GLY A 43 7.64 15.53 14.62
C GLY A 43 7.55 15.02 13.18
N LEU A 44 6.63 14.10 12.88
CA LEU A 44 6.52 13.47 11.57
C LEU A 44 5.69 14.33 10.61
N ARG A 45 6.15 14.43 9.36
CA ARG A 45 5.40 15.07 8.28
C ARG A 45 5.04 14.03 7.22
N PRO A 46 3.76 13.86 6.86
CA PRO A 46 3.37 12.97 5.78
C PRO A 46 3.90 13.53 4.45
N VAL A 47 4.54 12.68 3.65
CA VAL A 47 5.08 13.06 2.34
C VAL A 47 4.29 12.33 1.25
N GLY A 48 3.52 13.10 0.47
CA GLY A 48 2.72 12.59 -0.64
C GLY A 48 1.56 11.67 -0.23
N LYS A 49 0.92 11.06 -1.22
CA LYS A 49 -0.12 10.03 -1.01
C LYS A 49 0.57 8.68 -0.81
N ALA A 50 0.36 8.05 0.34
CA ALA A 50 0.87 6.71 0.58
C ALA A 50 0.40 5.77 -0.55
N PRO A 51 1.29 4.97 -1.17
CA PRO A 51 0.88 4.07 -2.24
C PRO A 51 -0.15 3.10 -1.70
N ASP A 52 -1.30 2.99 -2.38
CA ASP A 52 -2.38 2.11 -1.96
C ASP A 52 -1.85 0.67 -1.82
N PRO A 53 -1.87 0.09 -0.60
CA PRO A 53 -1.41 -1.28 -0.38
C PRO A 53 -2.15 -2.29 -1.26
N ARG A 54 -3.41 -1.99 -1.62
CA ARG A 54 -4.26 -2.86 -2.43
C ARG A 54 -3.94 -2.79 -3.92
N ALA A 55 -3.39 -1.69 -4.40
CA ALA A 55 -3.04 -1.53 -5.81
C ALA A 55 -1.93 -2.51 -6.25
N ARG A 56 -1.01 -2.89 -5.34
CA ARG A 56 0.04 -3.89 -5.63
C ARG A 56 -0.45 -5.34 -5.59
N ASN A 57 -1.47 -5.64 -4.79
CA ASN A 57 -2.03 -7.00 -4.69
C ASN A 57 -3.08 -7.31 -5.78
N GLY A 58 -3.46 -6.32 -6.61
CA GLY A 58 -4.49 -6.49 -7.65
C GLY A 58 -4.03 -7.16 -8.95
N ARG A 59 -2.78 -7.61 -9.05
CA ARG A 59 -2.21 -8.30 -10.23
C ARG A 59 -1.64 -9.62 -9.69
N GLN A 60 -2.28 -10.80 -9.74
CA GLN A 60 -3.01 -11.58 -10.76
C GLN A 60 -3.59 -12.87 -10.07
N PRO A 61 -4.37 -13.81 -10.71
CA PRO A 61 -4.47 -14.13 -12.14
C PRO A 61 -5.90 -14.38 -12.71
N ALA A 62 -5.94 -14.70 -14.01
CA ALA A 62 -7.07 -14.91 -14.91
C ALA A 62 -8.15 -15.90 -14.46
N GLY A 63 -9.41 -15.66 -14.85
CA GLY A 63 -10.44 -16.70 -14.88
C GLY A 63 -11.90 -16.25 -14.94
N ARG A 64 -12.41 -15.96 -16.15
CA ARG A 64 -13.70 -16.41 -16.73
C ARG A 64 -14.11 -15.56 -17.95
N PRO A 65 -13.82 -16.00 -19.19
CA PRO A 65 -14.64 -15.61 -20.33
C PRO A 65 -15.88 -16.51 -20.31
N GLY A 66 -16.89 -16.13 -19.54
CA GLY A 66 -18.12 -16.87 -19.40
C GLY A 66 -19.32 -15.99 -19.72
N VAL A 67 -20.02 -16.35 -20.78
CA VAL A 67 -21.36 -15.89 -21.19
C VAL A 67 -21.39 -14.66 -22.09
N MET A 68 -21.27 -14.92 -23.40
CA MET A 68 -21.95 -14.11 -24.41
C MET A 68 -23.45 -14.47 -24.39
N PRO A 69 -24.39 -13.51 -24.25
CA PRO A 69 -25.79 -13.77 -24.56
C PRO A 69 -26.02 -13.60 -26.06
N SER A 70 -26.12 -14.70 -26.81
CA SER A 70 -26.63 -14.67 -28.19
C SER A 70 -28.14 -14.46 -28.17
N ARG A 71 -28.54 -13.29 -28.67
CA ARG A 71 -29.90 -12.79 -28.90
C ARG A 71 -30.82 -13.85 -29.55
N PRO A 72 -32.10 -13.97 -29.14
CA PRO A 72 -33.08 -14.65 -29.98
C PRO A 72 -33.37 -13.77 -31.21
N VAL A 73 -33.03 -14.27 -32.39
CA VAL A 73 -33.54 -13.72 -33.65
C VAL A 73 -35.02 -14.09 -33.74
N ARG A 74 -35.86 -13.05 -33.66
CA ARG A 74 -37.25 -13.08 -34.08
C ARG A 74 -37.26 -13.23 -35.60
N ALA A 75 -37.76 -14.36 -36.10
CA ALA A 75 -38.15 -14.49 -37.50
C ALA A 75 -39.64 -14.84 -37.55
N ASN A 76 -40.38 -13.90 -38.12
CA ASN A 76 -41.80 -13.89 -38.37
C ASN A 76 -42.01 -14.28 -39.83
N ARG A 77 -42.65 -15.41 -40.10
CA ARG A 77 -43.53 -15.61 -41.26
C ARG A 77 -44.29 -16.91 -41.17
#